data_AF-A0A1I4Q8D4-F1
#
_entry.id   AF-A0A1I4Q8D4-F1
#
_cell.length_a   1.000
_cell.length_b   1.000
_cell.length_c   1.000
_cell.angle_alpha   90.00
_cell.angle_beta   90.00
_cell.angle_gamma   90.00
#
_symmetry.space_group_name_H-M   'P 1'
#
loop_
_entity.id
_entity.type
_entity.pdbx_description
1 polymer ?
#
loop_
_entity_poly.entity_id
_entity_poly.type
_entity_poly.pdbx_seq_one_letter_code
_entity_poly.pdbx_strand_id
1 'polypeptide(L)'
;MTIIPFEPTCESTLPILQRAKLSPAFCALPLLLYRIPAGFPSPADDYKEKSLDINDYLVRNKASTYFFRVVGDSMTGAHIYDGDMLIVDRSIKPKHGHIVLAVINNEYTVKRLYSCNGMIELHAANPAYPPIRFRENDELQVWGVVVGTVTRFDV
;
A
#
# COMPACT_ATOMS: atom_id res chain seq x y z
N MET A 1 33.04 -35.68 -2.90
CA MET A 1 32.24 -34.48 -2.60
C MET A 1 32.27 -33.61 -3.83
N THR A 2 31.21 -33.67 -4.65
CA THR A 2 31.15 -32.97 -5.93
C THR A 2 30.56 -31.59 -5.70
N ILE A 3 31.32 -30.57 -6.06
CA ILE A 3 30.95 -29.15 -5.97
C ILE A 3 30.10 -28.85 -7.21
N ILE A 4 28.86 -28.43 -7.03
CA ILE A 4 27.96 -28.02 -8.12
C ILE A 4 28.17 -26.50 -8.32
N PRO A 5 28.60 -26.02 -9.50
CA PRO A 5 28.75 -24.60 -9.74
C PRO A 5 27.37 -23.92 -9.81
N PHE A 6 27.22 -22.80 -9.11
CA PHE A 6 26.04 -21.94 -9.15
C PHE A 6 26.12 -21.05 -10.40
N GLU A 7 25.27 -21.31 -11.39
CA GLU A 7 25.10 -20.43 -12.54
C GLU A 7 24.21 -19.24 -12.17
N PRO A 8 24.67 -17.98 -12.35
CA PRO A 8 23.83 -16.82 -12.14
C PRO A 8 22.85 -16.67 -13.31
N THR A 9 21.60 -17.06 -13.11
CA THR A 9 20.51 -16.73 -14.03
C THR A 9 20.21 -15.23 -13.94
N CYS A 10 20.81 -14.49 -14.88
CA CYS A 10 20.51 -13.10 -15.16
C CYS A 10 19.17 -13.02 -15.93
N GLU A 11 18.06 -13.10 -15.21
CA GLU A 11 16.74 -12.68 -15.71
C GLU A 11 16.01 -11.97 -14.57
N SER A 12 16.39 -10.71 -14.31
CA SER A 12 15.57 -9.81 -13.51
C SER A 12 14.36 -9.36 -14.33
N THR A 13 13.47 -10.30 -14.63
CA THR A 13 12.13 -9.99 -15.10
C THR A 13 11.40 -9.48 -13.87
N LEU A 14 11.28 -8.16 -13.73
CA LEU A 14 10.37 -7.56 -12.76
C LEU A 14 9.04 -8.31 -12.84
N PRO A 15 8.40 -8.68 -11.71
CA PRO A 15 7.16 -9.43 -11.75
C PRO A 15 6.18 -8.65 -12.63
N ILE A 16 5.70 -9.28 -13.70
CA ILE A 16 4.69 -8.70 -14.57
C ILE A 16 3.48 -8.46 -13.68
N LEU A 17 3.29 -7.22 -13.24
CA LEU A 17 2.13 -6.81 -12.46
C LEU A 17 0.92 -6.98 -13.38
N GLN A 18 0.26 -8.12 -13.26
CA GLN A 18 -0.89 -8.45 -14.07
C GLN A 18 -2.03 -7.51 -13.66
N ARG A 19 -2.62 -6.84 -14.64
CA ARG A 19 -3.71 -5.91 -14.40
C ARG A 19 -4.88 -6.68 -13.77
N ALA A 20 -5.31 -6.27 -12.58
CA ALA A 20 -6.55 -6.78 -11.99
C ALA A 20 -7.71 -6.58 -12.97
N LYS A 21 -8.71 -7.47 -12.93
CA LYS A 21 -9.93 -7.35 -13.77
C LYS A 21 -10.51 -5.94 -13.59
N LEU A 22 -10.68 -5.21 -14.70
CA LEU A 22 -11.18 -3.83 -14.70
C LEU A 22 -12.62 -3.71 -14.16
N SER A 23 -13.39 -4.80 -14.25
CA SER A 23 -14.77 -4.90 -13.78
C SER A 23 -14.97 -6.22 -13.00
N PRO A 24 -14.56 -6.29 -11.72
CA PRO A 24 -14.98 -7.38 -10.86
C PRO A 24 -16.50 -7.30 -10.66
N ALA A 25 -17.16 -8.45 -10.45
CA ALA A 25 -18.57 -8.45 -10.10
C ALA A 25 -18.76 -7.70 -8.77
N PHE A 26 -19.76 -6.82 -8.72
CA PHE A 26 -20.11 -6.09 -7.50
C PHE A 26 -20.52 -7.09 -6.41
N CYS A 27 -19.83 -7.06 -5.27
CA CYS A 27 -20.10 -7.93 -4.14
C CYS A 27 -20.45 -7.04 -2.93
N ALA A 28 -21.72 -6.64 -2.86
CA ALA A 28 -22.23 -5.95 -1.68
C ALA A 28 -22.41 -6.97 -0.55
N LEU A 29 -21.55 -6.85 0.46
CA LEU A 29 -21.73 -7.56 1.71
C LEU A 29 -22.55 -6.67 2.66
N PRO A 30 -23.43 -7.24 3.50
CA PRO A 30 -24.12 -6.46 4.51
C PRO A 30 -23.07 -5.85 5.44
N LEU A 31 -23.08 -4.52 5.56
CA LEU A 31 -22.33 -3.85 6.61
C LEU A 31 -23.27 -3.64 7.78
N LEU A 32 -23.07 -4.46 8.81
CA LEU A 32 -23.63 -4.15 10.11
C LEU A 32 -23.00 -2.83 10.58
N LEU A 33 -23.84 -1.79 10.72
CA LEU A 33 -23.45 -0.52 11.34
C LEU A 33 -23.20 -0.64 12.86
N TYR A 34 -23.15 -1.88 13.37
CA TYR A 34 -22.69 -2.18 14.70
C TYR A 34 -21.20 -1.81 14.79
N ARG A 35 -20.86 -0.72 15.48
CA ARG A 35 -19.48 -0.53 15.93
C ARG A 35 -19.23 -1.60 16.96
N ILE A 36 -18.62 -2.72 16.56
CA ILE A 36 -18.16 -3.75 17.50
C ILE A 36 -17.17 -3.04 18.42
N PRO A 37 -17.52 -2.78 19.70
CA PRO A 37 -16.50 -2.38 20.64
C PRO A 37 -15.52 -3.55 20.70
N ALA A 38 -14.23 -3.31 20.85
CA ALA A 38 -13.29 -4.38 21.16
C ALA A 38 -13.55 -5.02 22.56
N GLY A 39 -14.73 -4.80 23.16
CA GLY A 39 -15.19 -5.20 24.49
C GLY A 39 -16.69 -5.57 24.51
N PHE A 40 -17.36 -5.48 25.66
CA PHE A 40 -18.70 -6.08 25.84
C PHE A 40 -19.83 -5.34 25.10
N PRO A 41 -20.56 -6.00 24.19
CA PRO A 41 -21.64 -5.38 23.42
C PRO A 41 -22.93 -5.23 24.25
N SER A 42 -23.56 -4.05 24.23
CA SER A 42 -24.94 -3.87 24.75
C SER A 42 -25.97 -4.16 23.65
N PRO A 43 -27.16 -4.71 23.99
CA PRO A 43 -28.00 -5.45 23.04
C PRO A 43 -29.09 -4.61 22.36
N ALA A 44 -29.21 -3.33 22.67
CA ALA A 44 -30.34 -2.51 22.22
C ALA A 44 -29.87 -1.51 21.16
N ASP A 45 -30.04 -1.88 19.90
CA ASP A 45 -30.25 -0.90 18.83
C ASP A 45 -30.83 -1.61 17.60
N ASP A 46 -32.01 -1.15 17.16
CA ASP A 46 -32.64 -1.53 15.91
C ASP A 46 -31.90 -0.86 14.75
N TYR A 47 -31.15 -1.64 13.94
CA TYR A 47 -30.27 -1.07 12.92
C TYR A 47 -30.79 -1.20 11.49
N LYS A 48 -30.81 -0.06 10.78
CA LYS A 48 -30.95 0.00 9.32
C LYS A 48 -29.65 -0.50 8.69
N GLU A 49 -29.69 -1.59 7.93
CA GLU A 49 -28.52 -2.10 7.20
C GLU A 49 -28.12 -1.16 6.06
N LYS A 50 -26.83 -0.79 5.99
CA LYS A 50 -26.22 -0.26 4.76
C LYS A 50 -25.35 -1.37 4.20
N SER A 51 -25.40 -1.62 2.90
CA SER A 51 -24.39 -2.45 2.24
C SER A 51 -23.07 -1.70 2.16
N LEU A 52 -21.94 -2.36 2.42
CA LEU A 52 -20.59 -1.83 2.14
C LEU A 52 -19.97 -2.70 1.04
N ASP A 53 -19.58 -2.06 -0.06
CA ASP A 53 -18.63 -2.63 -0.99
C ASP A 53 -17.24 -2.07 -0.66
N ILE A 54 -16.29 -2.96 -0.36
CA ILE A 54 -14.89 -2.62 -0.09
C ILE A 54 -14.26 -1.92 -1.31
N ASN A 55 -14.68 -2.31 -2.53
CA ASN A 55 -14.22 -1.66 -3.74
C ASN A 55 -14.64 -0.19 -3.75
N ASP A 56 -15.91 0.13 -3.51
CA ASP A 56 -16.36 1.52 -3.51
C ASP A 56 -15.81 2.32 -2.32
N TYR A 57 -15.49 1.66 -1.21
CA TYR A 57 -14.89 2.30 -0.03
C TYR A 57 -13.41 2.70 -0.24
N LEU A 58 -12.61 1.81 -0.84
CA LEU A 58 -11.16 2.01 -1.00
C LEU A 58 -10.75 2.51 -2.40
N VAL A 59 -11.53 2.19 -3.43
CA VAL A 59 -11.23 2.45 -4.83
C VAL A 59 -12.07 3.62 -5.34
N ARG A 60 -11.49 4.82 -5.27
CA ARG A 60 -12.13 6.03 -5.81
C ARG A 60 -12.23 6.01 -7.34
N ASN A 61 -11.18 5.56 -8.01
CA ASN A 61 -11.10 5.51 -9.46
C ASN A 61 -10.50 4.18 -9.94
N LYS A 62 -11.38 3.27 -10.37
CA LYS A 62 -11.02 1.91 -10.82
C LYS A 62 -9.96 1.90 -11.93
N ALA A 63 -9.89 2.94 -12.77
CA ALA A 63 -8.93 2.99 -13.86
C ALA A 63 -7.50 3.38 -13.42
N SER A 64 -7.35 4.05 -12.27
CA SER A 64 -6.07 4.56 -11.76
C SER A 64 -5.63 3.94 -10.43
N THR A 65 -6.40 2.99 -9.90
CA THR A 65 -6.07 2.27 -8.67
C THR A 65 -5.40 0.93 -8.96
N TYR A 66 -4.37 0.62 -8.18
CA TYR A 66 -3.55 -0.56 -8.31
C TYR A 66 -3.25 -1.16 -6.93
N PHE A 67 -3.02 -2.46 -6.92
CA PHE A 67 -2.76 -3.21 -5.69
C PHE A 67 -1.32 -3.72 -5.68
N PHE A 68 -0.65 -3.59 -4.54
CA PHE A 68 0.73 -4.06 -4.34
C PHE A 68 0.81 -4.86 -3.05
N ARG A 69 1.63 -5.92 -3.04
CA ARG A 69 1.94 -6.63 -1.81
C ARG A 69 3.13 -5.98 -1.13
N VAL A 70 3.00 -5.69 0.16
CA VAL A 70 4.08 -5.14 0.98
C VAL A 70 5.10 -6.23 1.25
N VAL A 71 6.37 -5.85 1.14
CA VAL A 71 7.50 -6.63 1.64
C VAL A 71 8.33 -5.74 2.56
N GLY A 72 8.60 -6.22 3.77
CA GLY A 72 9.37 -5.53 4.80
C GLY A 72 8.54 -4.72 5.80
N ASP A 73 9.24 -4.12 6.76
CA ASP A 73 8.70 -3.54 7.99
C ASP A 73 8.99 -2.03 8.13
N SER A 74 9.48 -1.40 7.07
CA SER A 74 9.86 0.03 7.07
C SER A 74 8.69 0.99 7.35
N MET A 75 7.44 0.51 7.27
CA MET A 75 6.24 1.32 7.44
C MET A 75 5.34 0.86 8.60
N THR A 76 5.87 0.09 9.56
CA THR A 76 5.12 -0.46 10.70
C THR A 76 4.42 0.61 11.55
N GLY A 77 5.03 1.77 11.80
CA GLY A 77 4.40 2.88 12.52
C GLY A 77 3.26 3.58 11.75
N ALA A 78 3.04 3.22 10.49
CA ALA A 78 1.87 3.62 9.71
C ALA A 78 0.82 2.50 9.62
N HIS A 79 0.95 1.42 10.42
CA HIS A 79 0.12 0.21 10.37
C HIS A 79 0.18 -0.51 9.02
N ILE A 80 1.32 -0.45 8.35
CA ILE A 80 1.60 -1.19 7.12
C ILE A 80 2.61 -2.26 7.49
N TYR A 81 2.20 -3.52 7.42
CA TYR A 81 2.99 -4.67 7.82
C TYR A 81 3.39 -5.51 6.60
N ASP A 82 4.39 -6.37 6.81
CA ASP A 82 4.81 -7.33 5.79
C ASP A 82 3.63 -8.24 5.40
N GLY A 83 3.44 -8.45 4.10
CA GLY A 83 2.36 -9.26 3.56
C GLY A 83 1.02 -8.54 3.33
N ASP A 84 0.88 -7.29 3.79
CA ASP A 84 -0.31 -6.48 3.56
C ASP A 84 -0.54 -6.16 2.07
N MET A 85 -1.80 -5.91 1.71
CA MET A 85 -2.19 -5.44 0.39
C MET A 85 -2.35 -3.91 0.39
N LEU A 86 -1.43 -3.20 -0.25
CA LEU A 86 -1.50 -1.76 -0.47
C LEU A 86 -2.41 -1.40 -1.63
N ILE A 87 -3.19 -0.34 -1.46
CA ILE A 87 -4.03 0.25 -2.49
C ILE A 87 -3.42 1.60 -2.88
N VAL A 88 -2.96 1.71 -4.12
CA VAL A 88 -2.25 2.89 -4.64
C VAL A 88 -3.07 3.53 -5.76
N ASP A 89 -3.29 4.84 -5.69
CA ASP A 89 -3.99 5.63 -6.70
C ASP A 89 -3.03 6.60 -7.39
N ARG A 90 -2.94 6.51 -8.72
CA ARG A 90 -2.10 7.37 -9.57
C ARG A 90 -2.77 8.70 -9.92
N SER A 91 -4.09 8.83 -9.75
CA SER A 91 -4.81 10.06 -10.08
C SER A 91 -4.63 11.16 -9.02
N ILE A 92 -4.19 10.79 -7.81
CA ILE A 92 -4.01 11.71 -6.69
C ILE A 92 -2.62 12.35 -6.79
N LYS A 93 -2.59 13.69 -6.77
CA LYS A 93 -1.33 14.44 -6.71
C LYS A 93 -0.68 14.25 -5.33
N PRO A 94 0.56 13.77 -5.24
CA PRO A 94 1.26 13.60 -3.97
C PRO A 94 1.53 14.96 -3.32
N LYS A 95 1.47 14.98 -1.99
CA LYS A 95 1.68 16.16 -1.13
C LYS A 95 2.45 15.74 0.11
N HIS A 96 3.03 16.72 0.79
CA HIS A 96 3.67 16.54 2.08
C HIS A 96 2.77 15.75 3.06
N GLY A 97 3.35 14.74 3.71
CA GLY A 97 2.69 13.86 4.69
C GLY A 97 1.98 12.64 4.09
N HIS A 98 1.75 12.60 2.77
CA HIS A 98 1.16 11.42 2.14
C HIS A 98 2.13 10.25 2.12
N ILE A 99 1.59 9.04 2.25
CA ILE A 99 2.32 7.81 1.99
C ILE A 99 2.28 7.59 0.48
N VAL A 100 3.45 7.44 -0.13
CA VAL A 100 3.59 7.31 -1.58
C VAL A 100 4.33 6.04 -1.93
N LEU A 101 3.96 5.46 -3.06
CA LEU A 101 4.80 4.49 -3.75
C LEU A 101 5.76 5.29 -4.63
N ALA A 102 7.04 5.22 -4.31
CA ALA A 102 8.12 5.86 -5.05
C ALA A 102 8.99 4.81 -5.72
N VAL A 103 9.55 5.17 -6.86
CA VAL A 103 10.59 4.41 -7.55
C VAL A 103 11.88 5.20 -7.40
N ILE A 104 12.89 4.60 -6.79
CA ILE A 104 14.23 5.19 -6.63
C ILE A 104 15.18 4.30 -7.40
N ASN A 105 15.89 4.82 -8.40
CA ASN A 105 16.86 4.06 -9.18
C ASN A 105 16.30 2.69 -9.66
N ASN A 106 15.07 2.71 -10.19
CA ASN A 106 14.30 1.54 -10.65
C ASN A 106 13.82 0.55 -9.57
N GLU A 107 13.95 0.87 -8.29
CA GLU A 107 13.47 0.04 -7.17
C GLU A 107 12.23 0.65 -6.51
N TYR A 108 11.19 -0.16 -6.30
CA TYR A 108 9.95 0.27 -5.66
C TYR A 108 10.12 0.38 -4.13
N THR A 109 9.72 1.51 -3.57
CA THR A 109 9.69 1.72 -2.11
C THR A 109 8.44 2.46 -1.68
N VAL A 110 7.94 2.12 -0.49
CA VAL A 110 6.82 2.80 0.14
C VAL A 110 7.34 3.60 1.31
N LYS A 111 7.12 4.91 1.26
CA LYS A 111 7.61 5.86 2.27
C LYS A 111 6.63 7.02 2.41
N ARG A 112 6.72 7.75 3.52
CA ARG A 112 6.03 9.02 3.70
C ARG A 112 6.81 10.13 3.01
N LEU A 113 6.12 10.86 2.13
CA LEU A 113 6.69 11.98 1.41
C LEU A 113 6.78 13.21 2.32
N TYR A 114 7.99 13.72 2.51
CA TYR A 114 8.23 15.00 3.15
C TYR A 114 8.72 15.98 2.09
N SER A 115 7.93 17.00 1.82
CA SER A 115 8.34 18.12 0.97
C SER A 115 8.24 19.42 1.78
N CYS A 116 9.39 20.04 2.06
CA CYS A 116 9.49 21.31 2.78
C CYS A 116 10.57 22.18 2.13
N ASN A 117 10.27 23.45 1.85
CA ASN A 117 11.23 24.44 1.32
C ASN A 117 12.01 23.97 0.06
N GLY A 118 11.36 23.21 -0.82
CA GLY A 118 11.99 22.69 -2.05
C GLY A 118 12.85 21.44 -1.85
N MET A 119 13.08 20.99 -0.61
CA MET A 119 13.69 19.70 -0.33
C MET A 119 12.64 18.61 -0.30
N ILE A 120 12.93 17.50 -0.98
CA ILE A 120 12.11 16.28 -0.98
C ILE A 120 12.89 15.22 -0.22
N GLU A 121 12.25 14.62 0.78
CA GLU A 121 12.76 13.52 1.57
C GLU A 121 11.71 12.41 1.64
N LEU A 122 12.16 11.17 1.74
CA LEU A 122 11.30 10.03 2.00
C LEU A 122 11.59 9.44 3.37
N HIS A 123 10.58 9.42 4.21
CA HIS A 123 10.69 8.95 5.59
C HIS A 123 10.01 7.60 5.75
N ALA A 124 10.70 6.67 6.38
CA ALA A 124 10.10 5.44 6.88
C ALA A 124 9.20 5.76 8.09
N ALA A 125 8.17 4.95 8.31
CA ALA A 125 7.39 5.01 9.55
C ALA A 125 7.95 4.03 10.60
N ASN A 126 9.22 3.68 10.50
CA ASN A 126 9.93 2.81 11.43
C ASN A 126 11.23 3.52 11.87
N PRO A 127 11.45 3.77 13.18
CA PRO A 127 12.63 4.46 13.68
C PRO A 127 13.97 3.80 13.32
N ALA A 128 13.97 2.51 12.98
CA ALA A 128 15.17 1.79 12.57
C ALA A 128 15.70 2.24 11.20
N TYR A 129 14.88 2.93 10.40
CA TYR A 129 15.21 3.32 9.04
C TYR A 129 15.40 4.84 8.93
N PRO A 130 16.60 5.32 8.58
CA PRO A 130 16.86 6.76 8.45
C PRO A 130 16.11 7.36 7.23
N PRO A 131 15.79 8.66 7.26
CA PRO A 131 15.22 9.36 6.11
C PRO A 131 16.13 9.28 4.88
N ILE A 132 15.53 9.02 3.73
CA ILE A 132 16.22 9.00 2.44
C ILE A 132 16.22 10.42 1.88
N ARG A 133 17.41 10.96 1.68
CA ARG A 133 17.67 12.24 1.02
C ARG A 133 18.26 11.99 -0.35
N PHE A 134 17.73 12.65 -1.36
CA PHE A 134 18.17 12.51 -2.74
C PHE A 134 19.36 13.42 -3.02
N ARG A 135 20.36 12.88 -3.72
CA ARG A 135 21.47 13.65 -4.30
C ARG A 135 21.10 14.06 -5.73
N GLU A 136 21.90 14.93 -6.34
CA GLU A 136 21.65 15.46 -7.69
C GLU A 136 21.55 14.37 -8.79
N ASN A 137 22.13 13.19 -8.56
CA ASN A 137 22.10 12.06 -9.50
C ASN A 137 21.06 10.98 -9.16
N ASP A 138 20.28 11.13 -8.08
CA ASP A 138 19.26 10.13 -7.74
C ASP A 138 17.98 10.40 -8.53
N GLU A 139 17.48 9.37 -9.23
CA GLU A 139 16.21 9.46 -9.93
C GLU A 139 15.07 9.06 -8.99
N LEU A 140 14.28 10.05 -8.56
CA LEU A 140 13.05 9.84 -7.81
C LEU A 140 11.83 9.99 -8.73
N GLN A 141 11.04 8.93 -8.85
CA GLN A 141 9.72 8.98 -9.48
C GLN A 141 8.64 8.60 -8.47
N VAL A 142 7.72 9.52 -8.18
CA VAL A 142 6.52 9.18 -7.41
C VAL A 142 5.50 8.52 -8.33
N TRP A 143 5.20 7.25 -8.09
CA TRP A 143 4.31 6.47 -8.93
C TRP A 143 2.83 6.71 -8.63
N GLY A 144 2.49 6.84 -7.33
CA GLY A 144 1.14 7.11 -6.86
C GLY A 144 1.06 7.27 -5.34
N VAL A 145 -0.13 7.62 -4.86
CA VAL A 145 -0.43 7.82 -3.44
C VAL A 145 -1.11 6.59 -2.87
N VAL A 146 -0.66 6.12 -1.71
CA VAL A 146 -1.31 5.04 -0.98
C VAL A 146 -2.59 5.58 -0.33
N VAL A 147 -3.73 4.98 -0.67
CA VAL A 147 -5.05 5.34 -0.14
C VAL A 147 -5.42 4.51 1.08
N GLY A 148 -4.95 3.26 1.12
CA GLY A 148 -5.21 2.35 2.23
C GLY A 148 -4.39 1.07 2.15
N THR A 149 -4.56 0.24 3.16
CA THR A 149 -4.01 -1.11 3.26
C THR A 149 -5.12 -2.06 3.68
N VAL A 150 -5.07 -3.31 3.20
CA VAL A 150 -5.93 -4.40 3.66
C VAL A 150 -5.07 -5.59 4.02
N THR A 151 -5.26 -6.07 5.24
CA THR A 151 -4.64 -7.29 5.76
C THR A 151 -5.68 -8.40 5.76
N ARG A 152 -5.31 -9.58 5.28
CA ARG A 152 -6.12 -10.79 5.41
C ARG A 152 -5.46 -11.70 6.42
N PHE A 153 -6.20 -12.09 7.45
CA PHE A 153 -5.76 -13.10 8.41
C PHE A 153 -5.97 -14.50 7.83
N ASP A 154 -5.05 -15.41 8.15
CA ASP A 154 -5.23 -16.83 7.88
C ASP A 154 -6.35 -17.37 8.78
N VAL A 155 -7.39 -17.93 8.14
CA VAL A 155 -8.56 -18.55 8.76
C VAL A 155 -8.76 -19.95 8.21
#